data_AF-A0A5K7Z710-F1
#
_entry.id   AF-A0A5K7Z710-F1
#
_cell.length_a   1.000
_cell.length_b   1.000
_cell.length_c   1.000
_cell.angle_alpha   90.00
_cell.angle_beta   90.00
_cell.angle_gamma   90.00
#
_symmetry.space_group_name_H-M   'P 1'
#
loop_
_entity.id
_entity.type
_entity.pdbx_description
1 polymer ?
#
loop_
_entity_poly.entity_id
_entity_poly.type
_entity_poly.pdbx_seq_one_letter_code
_entity_poly.pdbx_strand_id
1 'polypeptide(L)' 'MYSPKVKEDLIPILYRLARQEQKPMTALVDEMLRSEIAQRNGHFKPSSDGTVSKGVKKTADAGGS' A
#
# COMPACT_ATOMS: atom_id res chain seq x y z
N MET A 1 15.58 8.48 6.89
CA MET A 1 14.74 9.25 5.95
C MET A 1 13.54 9.80 6.69
N TYR A 2 13.23 11.08 6.55
CA TYR A 2 11.98 11.64 7.07
C TYR A 2 10.83 11.09 6.22
N SER A 3 9.95 10.30 6.83
CA SER A 3 8.73 9.87 6.15
C SER A 3 7.74 11.02 6.12
N PRO A 4 7.15 11.37 4.96
CA PRO A 4 6.11 12.39 4.91
C PRO A 4 4.94 11.96 5.79
N LYS A 5 4.46 12.88 6.63
CA LYS A 5 3.26 12.67 7.44
C LYS A 5 2.03 13.10 6.66
N VAL A 6 1.01 12.26 6.67
CA VAL A 6 -0.34 12.62 6.24
C VAL A 6 -0.96 13.50 7.33
N LYS A 7 -1.61 14.59 6.96
CA LYS A 7 -2.32 15.44 7.93
C LYS A 7 -3.48 14.66 8.57
N GLU A 8 -3.72 14.87 9.87
CA GLU A 8 -4.67 14.07 10.66
C GLU A 8 -6.13 14.21 10.19
N ASP A 9 -6.49 15.39 9.68
CA ASP A 9 -7.80 15.68 9.09
C ASP A 9 -8.10 14.86 7.83
N LEU A 10 -7.07 14.40 7.13
CA LEU A 10 -7.21 13.56 5.94
C LEU A 10 -7.41 12.07 6.28
N ILE A 11 -6.99 11.61 7.46
CA ILE A 11 -7.03 10.18 7.84
C ILE A 11 -8.47 9.62 7.76
N PRO A 12 -9.51 10.26 8.32
CA PRO A 12 -10.88 9.73 8.25
C PRO A 12 -11.42 9.66 6.81
N ILE A 13 -11.03 10.60 5.96
CA ILE A 13 -11.45 10.68 4.55
C ILE A 13 -10.82 9.53 3.76
N LEU A 14 -9.50 9.36 3.89
CA LEU A 14 -8.74 8.29 3.24
C LEU A 14 -9.23 6.91 3.70
N TYR A 15 -9.55 6.76 4.99
CA TYR A 15 -10.09 5.51 5.51
C TYR A 15 -11.47 5.17 4.91
N ARG A 16 -12.35 6.17 4.77
CA ARG A 16 -13.68 5.99 4.14
C ARG A 16 -13.55 5.57 2.68
N LEU A 17 -12.70 6.24 1.91
CA LEU A 17 -12.43 5.90 0.51
C LEU A 17 -11.87 4.48 0.37
N ALA A 18 -10.89 4.12 1.20
CA ALA A 18 -10.28 2.80 1.18
C ALA A 18 -11.29 1.69 1.47
N ARG A 19 -12.25 1.93 2.37
CA ARG A 19 -13.37 1.00 2.64
C ARG A 19 -14.31 0.87 1.46
N GLN A 20 -14.64 1.97 0.77
CA GLN A 20 -15.50 1.93 -0.42
C GLN A 20 -14.86 1.13 -1.56
N GLU A 21 -13.53 1.23 -1.71
CA GLU A 21 -12.74 0.52 -2.70
C GLU A 21 -12.27 -0.88 -2.25
N GLN A 22 -12.67 -1.31 -1.04
CA GLN A 22 -12.33 -2.62 -0.46
C GLN A 22 -10.82 -2.92 -0.44
N LYS A 23 -9.97 -1.91 -0.18
CA LYS A 23 -8.51 -2.06 -0.10
C LYS A 23 -7.91 -1.37 1.13
N PRO A 24 -6.69 -1.74 1.57
CA PRO A 24 -6.01 -1.05 2.66
C PRO A 24 -5.80 0.44 2.33
N MET A 25 -5.97 1.32 3.32
CA MET A 25 -5.76 2.76 3.15
C MET A 25 -4.37 3.10 2.58
N THR A 26 -3.34 2.34 2.99
CA THR A 26 -1.98 2.51 2.48
C THR A 26 -1.86 2.18 0.99
N ALA A 27 -2.56 1.16 0.51
CA ALA A 27 -2.57 0.79 -0.90
C ALA A 27 -3.29 1.84 -1.75
N LEU A 28 -4.42 2.36 -1.25
CA LEU A 28 -5.11 3.50 -1.87
C LEU A 28 -4.18 4.71 -2.01
N VAL A 29 -3.51 5.10 -0.92
CA VAL A 29 -2.62 6.27 -0.92
C VAL A 29 -1.45 6.07 -1.87
N ASP A 30 -0.83 4.88 -1.89
CA ASP A 30 0.27 4.57 -2.80
C ASP A 30 -0.17 4.69 -4.28
N GLU A 31 -1.34 4.15 -4.63
CA GLU A 31 -1.90 4.24 -5.97
C GLU A 31 -2.21 5.68 -6.39
N MET A 32 -2.88 6.45 -5.52
CA MET A 32 -3.20 7.86 -5.76
C MET A 32 -1.92 8.69 -6.00
N LEU A 33 -0.89 8.48 -5.16
CA LEU A 33 0.38 9.20 -5.29
C LEU A 33 1.10 8.83 -6.58
N ARG A 34 1.15 7.54 -6.95
CA ARG A 34 1.78 7.11 -8.20
C ARG A 34 1.09 7.72 -9.42
N SER A 35 -0.25 7.73 -9.43
CA SER A 35 -1.04 8.34 -10.50
C SER A 35 -0.76 9.84 -10.63
N GLU A 36 -0.83 10.59 -9.52
CA GLU A 36 -0.56 12.03 -9.50
C GLU A 36 0.87 12.37 -9.92
N ILE A 37 1.86 11.62 -9.46
CA ILE A 37 3.26 11.81 -9.84
C ILE A 37 3.44 11.53 -11.33
N ALA A 38 2.82 10.47 -11.86
CA ALA A 38 2.88 10.15 -13.29
C ALA A 38 2.32 11.29 -14.15
N GLN A 39 1.18 11.85 -13.75
CA GLN A 39 0.53 12.96 -14.45
C GLN A 39 1.39 14.24 -14.42
N ARG A 40 1.98 14.56 -13.27
CA ARG A 40 2.78 15.79 -13.10
C ARG A 40 4.16 15.72 -13.75
N ASN A 41 4.79 14.55 -13.73
CA ASN A 41 6.19 14.40 -14.15
C ASN A 41 6.35 13.67 -15.50
N GLY A 42 5.26 13.36 -16.18
CA GLY A 42 5.29 12.91 -17.58
C GLY A 42 5.87 11.52 -17.84
N HIS A 43 6.17 10.71 -16.81
CA HIS A 43 6.32 9.24 -16.85
C HIS A 43 6.84 8.75 -15.50
N PHE A 44 5.96 8.29 -14.61
CA PHE A 44 6.39 7.45 -13.49
C PHE A 44 6.50 6.01 -14.01
N LYS A 45 7.71 5.55 -14.36
CA LYS A 45 7.96 4.11 -14.48
C LYS A 45 8.12 3.57 -13.05
N PRO A 46 7.21 2.75 -12.52
CA PRO A 46 7.50 2.04 -11.29
C PRO A 46 8.78 1.24 -11.53
N SER A 47 9.84 1.52 -10.76
CA SER A 47 11.00 0.65 -10.72
C SER A 47 10.48 -0.74 -10.38
N SER A 48 10.68 -1.68 -11.28
CA SER A 48 10.26 -3.08 -11.18
C SER A 48 11.13 -3.83 -10.17
N ASP A 49 11.27 -3.29 -8.97
CA ASP A 49 12.11 -3.85 -7.92
C ASP A 49 11.29 -3.90 -6.63
N GLY A 50 10.66 -5.06 -6.40
CA GLY A 50 9.85 -5.27 -5.20
C GLY A 50 8.57 -6.08 -5.39
N THR A 51 8.57 -7.12 -6.24
CA THR A 51 7.61 -8.22 -6.10
C THR A 51 7.91 -8.93 -4.77
N VAL A 52 7.46 -8.38 -3.64
CA VAL A 52 7.47 -9.11 -2.37
C VAL A 52 6.28 -10.05 -2.40
N SER A 53 6.47 -11.17 -3.10
CA SER A 53 5.68 -12.38 -2.89
C SER A 53 5.90 -12.83 -1.44
N LYS A 54 5.07 -12.35 -0.51
CA LYS A 54 4.94 -12.96 0.82
C LYS A 54 4.26 -14.31 0.65
N GLY A 55 5.04 -15.32 0.25
CA GLY A 55 4.70 -16.71 0.49
C GLY A 55 4.65 -16.93 1.99
N VAL A 56 3.45 -17.13 2.52
CA VAL A 56 3.24 -17.57 3.90
C VAL A 56 3.86 -18.95 4.04
N LYS A 57 5.00 -19.03 4.73
CA LYS A 57 5.60 -20.30 5.15
C LYS A 57 4.67 -20.94 6.20
N LYS A 58 3.92 -21.96 5.80
CA LYS A 58 3.13 -22.78 6.73
C LYS A 58 4.12 -23.58 7.59
N THR A 59 4.43 -23.07 8.78
CA THR A 59 4.99 -23.85 9.89
C THR A 59 3.85 -24.15 10.85
N ALA A 60 3.41 -25.40 10.91
CA ALA A 60 2.73 -25.94 12.06
C ALA A 60 3.29 -27.34 12.29
N ASP A 61 3.89 -27.47 13.46
CA ASP A 61 4.65 -28.55 14.02
C ASP A 61 3.72 -29.57 14.72
N ALA A 62 4.20 -30.82 14.80
CA ALA A 62 3.99 -31.87 15.80
C ALA A 62 2.60 -32.23 16.41
N GLY A 63 2.46 -33.54 16.67
CA GLY A 63 1.45 -34.18 17.52
C GLY A 63 0.56 -35.11 16.70
N GLY A 64 0.55 -36.44 16.85
CA GLY A 64 0.88 -37.29 17.98
C GLY A 64 -0.28 -38.27 18.15
N SER A 65 -0.03 -39.55 17.83
CA SER A 65 -0.55 -40.79 18.43
C SER A 65 -0.34 -41.96 17.48
#